data_AF-A0A926A1B3-F1
#
_entry.id   AF-A0A926A1B3-F1
#
_cell.length_a   1.000
_cell.length_b   1.000
_cell.length_c   1.000
_cell.angle_alpha   90.00
_cell.angle_beta   90.00
_cell.angle_gamma   90.00
#
_symmetry.space_group_name_H-M   'P 1'
#
loop_
_entity.id
_entity.type
_entity.pdbx_description
1 polymer ?
#
loop_
_entity_poly.entity_id
_entity_poly.type
_entity_poly.pdbx_seq_one_letter_code
_entity_poly.pdbx_strand_id
1 'polypeptide(L)'
;ARADLLSGGVHDAVSAAVLALSERWRVHVLVLTGGHPEHVFGTDRTSNHTRGRAVDIWALNGVPVIDRAASPWREAMRAGTDAGASEVGGPEALGLPGHFSDQIHQDHLHLGFGRA
;
A
#
# COMPACT_ATOMS: atom_id res chain seq x y z
N ALA A 1 10.86 -6.01 -3.01
CA ALA A 1 9.80 -6.15 -4.02
C ALA A 1 9.99 -7.37 -4.95
N ARG A 2 10.89 -7.37 -5.95
CA ARG A 2 10.97 -8.48 -6.94
C ARG A 2 11.24 -9.85 -6.30
N ALA A 3 12.16 -9.92 -5.34
CA ALA A 3 12.46 -11.17 -4.64
C ALA A 3 11.26 -11.68 -3.83
N ASP A 4 10.49 -10.78 -3.22
CA ASP A 4 9.29 -11.13 -2.45
C ASP A 4 8.19 -11.75 -3.34
N LEU A 5 8.00 -11.22 -4.55
CA LEU A 5 7.07 -11.81 -5.51
C LEU A 5 7.53 -13.21 -5.95
N LEU A 6 8.82 -13.37 -6.22
CA LEU A 6 9.38 -14.63 -6.69
C LEU A 6 9.45 -15.71 -5.60
N SER A 7 9.43 -15.33 -4.32
CA SER A 7 9.40 -16.30 -3.21
C SER A 7 8.04 -16.97 -3.04
N GLY A 8 6.98 -16.45 -3.68
CA GLY A 8 5.61 -16.95 -3.58
C GLY A 8 4.91 -16.61 -2.26
N GLY A 9 5.51 -15.78 -1.41
CA GLY A 9 4.95 -15.38 -0.12
C GLY A 9 3.96 -14.21 -0.17
N VAL A 10 3.74 -13.62 -1.35
CA VAL A 10 2.81 -12.48 -1.53
C VAL A 10 1.42 -13.02 -1.86
N HIS A 11 0.43 -12.60 -1.08
CA HIS A 11 -0.95 -13.05 -1.23
C HIS A 11 -1.56 -12.55 -2.55
N ASP A 12 -2.40 -13.37 -3.20
CA ASP A 12 -2.99 -13.08 -4.51
C ASP A 12 -3.75 -11.75 -4.54
N ALA A 13 -4.44 -11.39 -3.46
CA ALA A 13 -5.14 -10.10 -3.33
C ALA A 13 -4.21 -8.89 -3.51
N VAL A 14 -2.98 -8.96 -3.00
CA VAL A 14 -1.98 -7.89 -3.18
C VAL A 14 -1.57 -7.80 -4.64
N SER A 15 -1.24 -8.94 -5.25
CA SER A 15 -0.88 -9.02 -6.67
C SER A 15 -2.00 -8.51 -7.58
N ALA A 16 -3.25 -8.91 -7.30
CA ALA A 16 -4.42 -8.48 -8.05
C ALA A 16 -4.66 -6.97 -7.93
N ALA A 17 -4.51 -6.39 -6.75
CA ALA A 17 -4.64 -4.95 -6.57
C ALA A 17 -3.54 -4.17 -7.29
N VAL A 18 -2.28 -4.62 -7.22
CA VAL A 18 -1.18 -3.98 -7.97
C VAL A 18 -1.45 -4.05 -9.47
N LEU A 19 -1.96 -5.18 -9.98
CA LEU A 19 -2.35 -5.31 -11.39
C LEU A 19 -3.48 -4.35 -11.76
N ALA A 20 -4.54 -4.26 -10.94
CA ALA A 20 -5.66 -3.35 -11.18
C ALA A 20 -5.22 -1.87 -11.17
N LEU A 21 -4.38 -1.46 -10.23
CA LEU A 21 -3.79 -0.11 -10.24
C LEU A 21 -2.91 0.10 -11.47
N SER A 22 -2.21 -0.95 -11.93
CA SER A 22 -1.34 -0.89 -13.10
C SER A 22 -2.08 -0.69 -14.42
N GLU A 23 -3.39 -0.90 -14.47
CA GLU A 23 -4.22 -0.55 -15.62
C GLU A 23 -4.30 0.97 -15.83
N ARG A 24 -4.07 1.75 -14.78
CA ARG A 24 -4.21 3.22 -14.78
C ARG A 24 -2.89 3.96 -14.58
N TRP A 25 -1.96 3.39 -13.82
CA TRP A 25 -0.70 4.03 -13.45
C TRP A 25 0.47 3.07 -13.58
N ARG A 26 1.64 3.59 -13.94
CA ARG A 26 2.89 2.88 -13.66
C ARG A 26 3.11 2.91 -12.14
N VAL A 27 2.86 1.78 -11.48
CA VAL A 27 3.00 1.64 -10.02
C VAL A 27 4.46 1.40 -9.65
N HIS A 28 4.99 2.19 -8.71
CA HIS A 28 6.33 1.99 -8.14
C HIS A 28 6.21 1.48 -6.70
N VAL A 29 6.37 0.17 -6.54
CA VAL A 29 6.34 -0.51 -5.25
C VAL A 29 7.59 -0.18 -4.44
N LEU A 30 7.38 0.20 -3.18
CA LEU A 30 8.43 0.38 -2.18
C LEU A 30 8.71 -0.95 -1.47
N VAL A 31 7.69 -1.52 -0.83
CA VAL A 31 7.79 -2.70 0.05
C VAL A 31 6.60 -3.63 -0.17
N LEU A 32 6.85 -4.93 -0.06
CA LEU A 32 5.82 -5.99 0.00
C LEU A 32 5.92 -6.73 1.33
N THR A 33 7.07 -7.34 1.58
CA THR A 33 7.35 -8.08 2.83
C THR A 33 8.74 -7.75 3.37
N GLY A 34 9.79 -8.04 2.59
CA GLY A 34 11.17 -7.85 2.98
C GLY A 34 11.51 -6.37 3.24
N GLY A 35 12.20 -6.12 4.35
CA GLY A 35 12.58 -4.76 4.80
C GLY A 35 11.53 -4.05 5.65
N HIS A 36 10.36 -4.66 5.87
CA HIS A 36 9.33 -4.13 6.77
C HIS A 36 9.49 -4.69 8.21
N PRO A 37 9.30 -3.88 9.27
CA PRO A 37 9.25 -4.38 10.66
C PRO A 37 8.14 -5.42 10.89
N GLU A 38 8.31 -6.31 11.87
CA GLU A 38 7.31 -7.35 12.12
C GLU A 38 5.95 -6.79 12.59
N HIS A 39 5.98 -5.73 13.40
CA HIS A 39 4.81 -5.12 14.00
C HIS A 39 4.45 -3.78 13.35
N VAL A 40 3.17 -3.40 13.47
CA VAL A 40 2.71 -2.05 13.15
C VAL A 40 3.38 -1.07 14.09
N PHE A 41 3.88 0.03 13.54
CA PHE A 41 4.67 1.04 14.26
C PHE A 41 4.00 1.46 15.58
N GLY A 42 4.76 1.39 16.68
CA GLY A 42 4.28 1.78 18.01
C GLY A 42 3.31 0.80 18.68
N THR A 43 3.17 -0.43 18.17
CA THR A 43 2.26 -1.45 18.72
C THR A 43 2.89 -2.85 18.71
N ASP A 44 2.25 -3.80 19.38
CA ASP A 44 2.58 -5.25 19.33
C ASP A 44 1.76 -6.02 18.29
N ARG A 45 0.97 -5.32 17.45
CA ARG A 45 0.15 -5.96 16.41
C ARG A 45 1.01 -6.36 15.22
N THR A 46 0.98 -7.63 14.82
CA THR A 46 1.67 -8.10 13.60
C THR A 46 1.18 -7.35 12.36
N SER A 47 2.13 -6.84 11.58
CA SER A 47 1.84 -6.15 10.31
C SER A 47 1.34 -7.11 9.23
N ASN A 48 0.48 -6.62 8.34
CA ASN A 48 0.06 -7.35 7.16
C ASN A 48 1.22 -7.57 6.16
N HIS A 49 2.26 -6.73 6.18
CA HIS A 49 3.49 -6.97 5.41
C HIS A 49 4.18 -8.28 5.82
N THR A 50 4.22 -8.60 7.11
CA THR A 50 4.79 -9.87 7.63
C THR A 50 4.09 -11.10 7.06
N ARG A 51 2.81 -10.96 6.68
CA ARG A 51 1.98 -12.04 6.16
C ARG A 51 1.85 -12.03 4.63
N GLY A 52 2.58 -11.15 3.93
CA GLY A 52 2.44 -10.99 2.49
C GLY A 52 1.11 -10.39 2.04
N ARG A 53 0.40 -9.71 2.95
CA ARG A 53 -0.94 -9.17 2.73
C ARG A 53 -0.97 -7.65 2.63
N ALA A 54 0.17 -7.00 2.38
CA ALA A 54 0.23 -5.57 2.17
C ALA A 54 1.26 -5.15 1.12
N VAL A 55 1.09 -3.94 0.60
CA VAL A 55 2.01 -3.29 -0.32
C VAL A 55 2.12 -1.81 -0.01
N ASP A 56 3.35 -1.30 -0.02
CA ASP A 56 3.62 0.13 0.03
C ASP A 56 4.04 0.62 -1.37
N ILE A 57 3.49 1.74 -1.80
CA ILE A 57 3.71 2.34 -3.13
C ILE A 57 4.23 3.77 -2.94
N TRP A 58 5.45 4.05 -3.38
CA TRP A 58 6.06 5.37 -3.18
C TRP A 58 5.82 6.34 -4.35
N ALA A 59 5.49 5.83 -5.54
CA ALA A 59 5.22 6.68 -6.70
C ALA A 59 4.22 6.06 -7.69
N LEU A 60 3.53 6.94 -8.42
CA LEU A 60 2.57 6.63 -9.48
C LEU A 60 2.98 7.42 -10.73
N ASN A 61 3.15 6.77 -11.88
CA ASN A 61 3.67 7.39 -13.10
C ASN A 61 5.03 8.10 -12.90
N GLY A 62 5.86 7.60 -11.98
CA GLY A 62 7.12 8.23 -11.60
C GLY A 62 6.98 9.49 -10.75
N VAL A 63 5.76 9.93 -10.40
CA VAL A 63 5.51 11.05 -9.50
C VAL A 63 5.46 10.53 -8.05
N PRO A 64 6.37 10.96 -7.16
CA PRO A 64 6.38 10.55 -5.77
C PRO A 64 5.10 10.94 -5.04
N VAL A 65 4.60 10.08 -4.14
CA VAL A 65 3.41 10.37 -3.32
C VAL A 65 3.62 11.59 -2.42
N ILE A 66 4.85 11.84 -1.98
CA ILE A 66 5.19 13.05 -1.21
C ILE A 66 4.95 14.35 -1.99
N ASP A 67 4.99 14.33 -3.33
CA ASP A 67 4.58 15.45 -4.17
C ASP A 67 3.06 15.49 -4.31
N ARG A 68 2.41 16.00 -3.26
CA ARG A 68 0.95 15.99 -3.11
C ARG A 68 0.20 16.78 -4.18
N ALA A 69 0.87 17.74 -4.83
CA ALA A 69 0.26 18.58 -5.85
C ALA A 69 0.20 17.89 -7.21
N ALA A 70 1.19 17.06 -7.53
CA ALA A 70 1.28 16.35 -8.81
C ALA A 70 0.84 14.88 -8.74
N SER A 71 0.97 14.23 -7.58
CA SER A 71 0.69 12.81 -7.44
C SER A 71 -0.81 12.50 -7.42
N PRO A 72 -1.29 11.47 -8.15
CA PRO A 72 -2.69 11.03 -8.13
C PRO A 72 -3.00 10.14 -6.90
N TRP A 73 -2.42 10.46 -5.75
CA TRP A 73 -2.46 9.61 -4.55
C TRP A 73 -3.89 9.44 -4.02
N ARG A 74 -4.75 10.47 -4.10
CA ARG A 74 -6.15 10.39 -3.69
C ARG A 74 -6.93 9.40 -4.55
N GLU A 75 -6.78 9.44 -5.87
CA GLU A 75 -7.46 8.48 -6.76
C GLU A 75 -6.92 7.07 -6.56
N ALA A 76 -5.61 6.91 -6.35
CA ALA A 76 -5.01 5.61 -6.11
C ALA A 76 -5.45 4.99 -4.77
N MET A 77 -5.62 5.78 -3.71
CA MET A 77 -6.23 5.30 -2.45
C MET A 77 -7.64 4.76 -2.67
N ARG A 78 -8.48 5.48 -3.44
CA ARG A 78 -9.84 5.00 -3.79
C ARG A 78 -9.78 3.72 -4.62
N ALA A 79 -8.91 3.67 -5.63
CA ALA A 79 -8.72 2.47 -6.43
C ALA A 79 -8.24 1.27 -5.59
N GLY A 80 -7.43 1.49 -4.56
CA GLY A 80 -7.04 0.46 -3.60
C GLY A 80 -8.25 -0.12 -2.84
N THR A 81 -9.18 0.73 -2.40
CA THR A 81 -10.45 0.27 -1.82
C THR A 81 -11.30 -0.50 -2.82
N ASP A 82 -11.42 -0.02 -4.06
CA ASP A 82 -12.16 -0.71 -5.11
C ASP A 82 -11.53 -2.09 -5.43
N ALA A 83 -10.22 -2.22 -5.26
CA ALA A 83 -9.47 -3.48 -5.36
C ALA A 83 -9.57 -4.36 -4.10
N GLY A 84 -10.33 -3.95 -3.08
CA GLY A 84 -10.61 -4.75 -1.89
C GLY A 84 -9.64 -4.57 -0.72
N ALA A 85 -8.78 -3.54 -0.73
CA ALA A 85 -7.95 -3.22 0.42
C ALA A 85 -8.82 -2.80 1.63
N SER A 86 -8.54 -3.37 2.80
CA SER A 86 -9.22 -3.06 4.06
C SER A 86 -8.45 -2.09 4.96
N GLU A 87 -7.15 -1.91 4.68
CA GLU A 87 -6.30 -0.87 5.25
C GLU A 87 -5.77 -0.03 4.10
N VAL A 88 -6.09 1.27 4.07
CA VAL A 88 -5.68 2.21 3.01
C VAL A 88 -5.03 3.43 3.64
N GLY A 89 -3.71 3.41 3.75
CA GLY A 89 -2.90 4.48 4.31
C GLY A 89 -2.38 5.43 3.23
N GLY A 90 -2.27 6.72 3.57
CA GLY A 90 -1.63 7.69 2.69
C GLY A 90 -1.48 9.07 3.31
N PRO A 91 -1.13 10.08 2.48
CA PRO A 91 -0.87 11.46 2.94
C PRO A 91 -2.02 12.12 3.71
N GLU A 92 -3.26 11.69 3.48
CA GLU A 92 -4.46 12.13 4.19
C GLU A 92 -5.51 11.02 4.19
N ALA A 93 -6.25 10.87 5.29
CA ALA A 93 -7.39 9.98 5.34
C ALA A 93 -8.57 10.56 4.54
N LEU A 94 -9.20 9.75 3.68
CA LEU A 94 -10.32 10.21 2.84
C LEU A 94 -11.69 10.15 3.54
N GLY A 95 -11.73 9.92 4.85
CA GLY A 95 -12.98 9.78 5.62
C GLY A 95 -13.79 8.52 5.30
N LEU A 96 -13.19 7.54 4.63
CA LEU A 96 -13.81 6.26 4.29
C LEU A 96 -13.37 5.14 5.26
N PRO A 97 -14.17 4.08 5.45
CA PRO A 97 -13.77 2.94 6.26
C PRO A 97 -12.42 2.36 5.81
N GLY A 98 -11.52 2.11 6.78
CA GLY A 98 -10.18 1.57 6.50
C GLY A 98 -9.17 2.60 6.01
N HIS A 99 -9.56 3.85 5.73
CA HIS A 99 -8.64 4.91 5.32
C HIS A 99 -7.98 5.57 6.53
N PHE A 100 -6.67 5.76 6.47
CA PHE A 100 -5.92 6.39 7.55
C PHE A 100 -4.76 7.22 7.04
N SER A 101 -4.23 8.04 7.94
CA SER A 101 -3.00 8.81 7.74
C SER A 101 -2.31 8.99 9.08
N ASP A 102 -0.99 8.86 9.09
CA ASP A 102 -0.14 9.05 10.25
C ASP A 102 1.25 9.55 9.81
N GLN A 103 2.18 9.72 10.75
CA GLN A 103 3.51 10.25 10.46
C GLN A 103 4.35 9.38 9.51
N ILE A 104 4.04 8.08 9.38
CA ILE A 104 4.77 7.14 8.53
C ILE A 104 4.29 7.24 7.08
N HIS A 105 2.98 7.40 6.86
CA HIS A 105 2.37 7.31 5.52
C HIS A 105 2.33 8.65 4.76
N GLN A 106 3.26 9.56 5.04
CA GLN A 106 3.25 10.90 4.42
C GLN A 106 3.84 10.91 3.00
N ASP A 107 4.61 9.88 2.63
CA ASP A 107 5.39 9.80 1.39
C ASP A 107 5.11 8.54 0.55
N HIS A 108 4.17 7.69 0.96
CA HIS A 108 3.75 6.49 0.25
C HIS A 108 2.28 6.16 0.52
N LEU A 109 1.72 5.30 -0.32
CA LEU A 109 0.43 4.65 -0.08
C LEU A 109 0.65 3.29 0.54
N HIS A 110 -0.16 2.92 1.53
CA HIS A 110 -0.22 1.59 2.10
C HIS A 110 -1.54 0.92 1.73
N LEU A 111 -1.50 -0.30 1.21
CA LEU A 111 -2.68 -1.12 0.93
C LEU A 111 -2.53 -2.47 1.62
N GLY A 112 -3.36 -2.72 2.64
CA GLY A 112 -3.42 -3.97 3.40
C GLY A 112 -4.73 -4.74 3.16
N PHE A 113 -4.65 -6.08 3.12
CA PHE A 113 -5.75 -6.98 2.77
C PHE A 113 -6.10 -7.95 3.89
N GLY A 114 -7.38 -7.95 4.26
CA GLY A 114 -7.93 -8.79 5.32
C GLY A 114 -7.88 -8.11 6.69
N ARG A 115 -8.52 -8.73 7.68
CA ARG A 115 -8.52 -8.18 9.04
C ARG A 115 -7.12 -8.24 9.63
N ALA A 116 -6.70 -7.12 10.20
CA ALA A 116 -5.62 -7.07 11.15
C ALA A 116 -6.07 -7.50 12.55
#